data_AF-A0A7S2FNY0-F1
#
_entry.id   AF-A0A7S2FNY0-F1
#
_cell.length_a   1.000
_cell.length_b   1.000
_cell.length_c   1.000
_cell.angle_alpha   90.00
_cell.angle_beta   90.00
_cell.angle_gamma   90.00
#
_symmetry.space_group_name_H-M   'P 1'
#
loop_
_entity.id
_entity.type
_entity.pdbx_description
1 polymer ?
#
loop_
_entity_poly.entity_id
_entity_poly.type
_entity_poly.pdbx_seq_one_letter_code
_entity_poly.pdbx_strand_id
1 'polypeptide(L)'
;LNTAYIPSLLHLLEIPQTMGILGGRPNHAIYFVGHEGNLLHGLDPHTTQPTPPLDSTFPSDDHLRSMKTDSPQTMDIHHIDPSIAVAFYCKDRADFQDLCGRLRDMSVEFSSTAPVTVAESAPRYDASNLSDLCLSLEDDANTSERSDEEDDYVLL
;
A
#
# COMPACT_ATOMS: atom_id res chain seq x y z
N LEU A 1 12.26 6.66 5.00
CA LEU A 1 12.67 5.66 3.96
C LEU A 1 14.19 5.70 3.77
N ASN A 2 14.88 4.57 3.54
CA ASN A 2 16.29 4.60 3.13
C ASN A 2 16.40 5.11 1.68
N THR A 3 17.16 6.19 1.46
CA THR A 3 17.23 6.90 0.18
C THR A 3 17.76 6.04 -0.97
N ALA A 4 18.49 4.97 -0.68
CA ALA A 4 18.97 4.03 -1.70
C ALA A 4 17.84 3.29 -2.43
N TYR A 5 16.65 3.19 -1.84
CA TYR A 5 15.46 2.59 -2.45
C TYR A 5 14.61 3.58 -3.25
N ILE A 6 14.89 4.89 -3.19
CA ILE A 6 14.09 5.90 -3.89
C ILE A 6 14.05 5.64 -5.41
N PRO A 7 15.18 5.41 -6.11
CA PRO A 7 15.16 5.18 -7.55
C PRO A 7 14.32 3.96 -7.95
N SER A 8 14.46 2.85 -7.20
CA SER A 8 13.71 1.63 -7.48
C SER A 8 12.23 1.75 -7.12
N LEU A 9 11.88 2.45 -6.03
CA LEU A 9 10.47 2.71 -5.71
C LEU A 9 9.76 3.60 -6.74
N LEU A 10 10.45 4.62 -7.26
CA LEU A 10 9.91 5.43 -8.35
C LEU A 10 9.75 4.57 -9.62
N HIS A 11 10.74 3.75 -9.97
CA HIS A 11 10.64 2.84 -11.10
C HIS A 11 9.47 1.83 -10.98
N LEU A 12 9.10 1.39 -9.78
CA LEU A 12 7.92 0.56 -9.57
C LEU A 12 6.61 1.25 -10.00
N LEU A 13 6.52 2.58 -9.88
CA LEU A 13 5.36 3.36 -10.34
C LEU A 13 5.33 3.52 -11.87
N GLU A 14 6.39 3.16 -12.58
CA GLU A 14 6.46 3.19 -14.04
C GLU A 14 6.08 1.85 -14.69
N ILE A 15 6.00 0.77 -13.89
CA ILE A 15 5.61 -0.57 -14.38
C ILE A 15 4.13 -0.56 -14.78
N PRO A 16 3.73 -1.01 -15.98
CA PRO A 16 2.33 -0.91 -16.46
C PRO A 16 1.29 -1.59 -15.55
N GLN A 17 1.69 -2.64 -14.85
CA GLN A 17 0.83 -3.38 -13.93
C GLN A 17 0.71 -2.71 -12.56
N THR A 18 1.49 -1.66 -12.26
CA THR A 18 1.43 -0.99 -10.97
C THR A 18 0.09 -0.29 -10.78
N MET A 19 -0.53 -0.53 -9.64
CA MET A 19 -1.72 0.18 -9.20
C MET A 19 -1.35 1.33 -8.27
N GLY A 20 -0.07 1.64 -8.07
CA GLY A 20 0.39 2.69 -7.17
C GLY A 20 0.85 2.18 -5.79
N ILE A 21 1.13 3.13 -4.90
CA ILE A 21 1.66 2.91 -3.55
C ILE A 21 0.66 3.44 -2.52
N LEU A 22 0.28 2.61 -1.56
CA LEU A 22 -0.35 3.04 -0.32
C LEU A 22 0.76 3.32 0.71
N GLY A 23 0.76 4.49 1.30
CA GLY A 23 1.75 4.91 2.29
C GLY A 23 1.35 6.23 2.93
N GLY A 24 2.31 7.02 3.39
CA GLY A 24 2.05 8.36 3.93
C GLY A 24 2.81 8.57 5.23
N ARG A 25 2.31 9.45 6.10
CA ARG A 25 2.84 9.64 7.47
C ARG A 25 1.87 9.00 8.47
N PRO A 26 2.28 8.76 9.74
CA PRO A 26 1.35 8.36 10.77
C PRO A 26 0.12 9.28 10.83
N ASN A 27 -1.09 8.71 10.87
CA ASN A 27 -2.39 9.40 10.78
C ASN A 27 -2.61 10.22 9.49
N HIS A 28 -1.83 9.95 8.43
CA HIS A 28 -1.91 10.66 7.17
C HIS A 28 -1.61 9.73 5.99
N ALA A 29 -2.40 8.67 5.83
CA ALA A 29 -2.32 7.73 4.71
C ALA A 29 -2.73 8.38 3.38
N ILE A 30 -1.94 8.18 2.33
CA ILE A 30 -2.16 8.69 0.98
C ILE A 30 -2.00 7.52 0.00
N TYR A 31 -2.84 7.52 -1.03
CA TYR A 31 -2.72 6.61 -2.16
C TYR A 31 -2.00 7.30 -3.31
N PHE A 32 -0.72 6.99 -3.52
CA PHE A 32 0.12 7.56 -4.57
C PHE A 32 -0.06 6.79 -5.89
N VAL A 33 -0.41 7.50 -6.94
CA VAL A 33 -0.73 6.94 -8.27
C VAL A 33 0.39 7.12 -9.29
N GLY A 34 1.38 7.97 -8.99
CA GLY A 34 2.49 8.26 -9.89
C GLY A 34 3.44 9.30 -9.31
N HIS A 35 4.40 9.74 -10.12
CA HIS A 35 5.41 10.70 -9.71
C HIS A 35 5.85 11.64 -10.84
N GLU A 36 6.36 12.82 -10.47
CA GLU A 36 7.13 13.73 -11.32
C GLU A 36 8.47 14.02 -10.63
N GLY A 37 9.56 13.47 -11.16
CA GLY A 37 10.84 13.48 -10.45
C GLY A 37 10.71 12.80 -9.09
N ASN A 38 10.98 13.56 -8.01
CA ASN A 38 10.87 13.09 -6.62
C ASN A 38 9.51 13.38 -5.97
N LEU A 39 8.58 14.03 -6.69
CA LEU A 39 7.25 14.36 -6.16
C LEU A 39 6.29 13.22 -6.48
N LEU A 40 5.76 12.58 -5.44
CA LEU A 40 4.66 11.64 -5.54
C LEU A 40 3.33 12.40 -5.65
N HIS A 41 2.47 11.97 -6.56
CA HIS A 41 1.12 12.47 -6.72
C HIS A 41 0.13 11.43 -6.20
N GLY A 42 -0.80 11.84 -5.35
CA GLY A 42 -1.72 10.90 -4.70
C GLY A 42 -3.08 11.46 -4.33
N LEU A 43 -3.94 10.55 -3.91
CA LEU A 43 -5.30 10.80 -3.44
C LEU A 43 -5.32 10.72 -1.91
N ASP A 44 -5.87 11.77 -1.30
CA ASP A 44 -5.91 11.95 0.14
C ASP A 44 -7.33 11.74 0.67
N PRO A 45 -7.56 10.74 1.55
CA PRO A 45 -8.88 10.43 2.11
C PRO A 45 -9.26 11.31 3.32
N HIS A 46 -8.41 12.23 3.81
CA HIS A 46 -8.65 12.97 5.07
C HIS A 46 -9.65 14.13 4.93
N THR A 47 -10.62 13.99 4.02
CA THR A 47 -11.77 14.89 3.91
C THR A 47 -13.03 14.12 4.25
N THR A 48 -13.66 14.46 5.37
CA THR A 48 -14.95 13.88 5.77
C THR A 48 -16.04 14.33 4.81
N GLN A 49 -16.74 13.35 4.21
CA GLN A 49 -17.90 13.59 3.35
C GLN A 49 -19.18 13.08 4.03
N PRO A 50 -20.36 13.66 3.76
CA PRO A 50 -21.63 13.13 4.23
C PRO A 50 -21.89 11.71 3.70
N THR A 51 -22.50 10.85 4.52
CA THR A 51 -22.95 9.53 4.09
C THR A 51 -24.03 9.68 3.00
N PRO A 52 -23.87 9.03 1.82
CA PRO A 52 -24.90 9.08 0.79
C PRO A 52 -26.16 8.32 1.23
N PRO A 53 -27.36 8.75 0.83
CA PRO A 53 -28.58 7.99 1.07
C PRO A 53 -28.54 6.66 0.31
N LEU A 54 -28.89 5.55 0.97
CA LEU A 54 -28.92 4.19 0.39
C LEU A 54 -30.33 3.79 -0.05
N ASP A 55 -31.00 4.67 -0.79
CA ASP A 55 -32.34 4.45 -1.32
C ASP A 55 -32.32 4.24 -2.84
N SER A 56 -33.50 4.27 -3.48
CA SER A 56 -33.63 4.10 -4.94
C SER A 56 -32.93 5.18 -5.78
N THR A 57 -32.44 6.26 -5.16
CA THR A 57 -31.71 7.35 -5.84
C THR A 57 -30.19 7.15 -5.83
N PHE A 58 -29.69 6.08 -5.20
CA PHE A 58 -28.26 5.78 -5.16
C PHE A 58 -27.76 5.05 -6.44
N PRO A 59 -26.62 5.44 -7.03
CA PRO A 59 -25.83 6.63 -6.70
C PRO A 59 -26.43 7.90 -7.30
N SER A 60 -26.45 9.00 -6.55
CA SER A 60 -26.84 10.31 -7.07
C SER A 60 -25.68 10.97 -7.84
N ASP A 61 -26.00 11.95 -8.70
CA ASP A 61 -24.98 12.73 -9.42
C ASP A 61 -24.00 13.43 -8.45
N ASP A 62 -24.49 13.90 -7.30
CA ASP A 62 -23.66 14.52 -6.27
C ASP A 62 -22.68 13.53 -5.66
N HIS A 63 -23.12 12.27 -5.42
CA HIS A 63 -22.25 11.21 -4.93
C HIS A 63 -21.14 10.86 -5.94
N LEU A 64 -21.48 10.73 -7.22
CA LEU A 64 -20.50 10.44 -8.27
C LEU A 64 -19.47 11.56 -8.44
N ARG A 65 -19.86 12.83 -8.21
CA ARG A 65 -18.93 13.96 -8.19
C ARG A 65 -18.00 13.90 -6.98
N SER A 66 -18.48 13.47 -5.82
CA SER A 66 -17.70 13.42 -4.58
C SER A 66 -16.64 12.30 -4.56
N MET A 67 -16.80 11.29 -5.42
CA MET A 67 -15.84 10.20 -5.65
C MET A 67 -14.66 10.58 -6.57
N LYS A 68 -14.56 11.84 -6.99
CA LYS A 68 -13.47 12.34 -7.83
C LYS A 68 -12.75 13.47 -7.10
N THR A 69 -11.45 13.58 -7.35
CA THR A 69 -10.65 14.68 -6.82
C THR A 69 -10.11 15.51 -7.98
N ASP A 70 -10.33 16.82 -7.92
CA ASP A 70 -9.76 17.78 -8.88
C ASP A 70 -8.40 18.32 -8.43
N SER A 71 -8.03 18.05 -7.17
CA SER A 71 -6.82 18.56 -6.52
C SER A 71 -6.04 17.40 -5.86
N PRO A 72 -5.24 16.64 -6.64
CA PRO A 72 -4.39 15.60 -6.07
C PRO A 72 -3.34 16.20 -5.14
N GLN A 73 -3.02 15.48 -4.07
CA GLN A 73 -1.97 15.88 -3.13
C GLN A 73 -0.60 15.50 -3.68
N THR A 74 0.40 16.32 -3.36
CA THR A 74 1.80 16.05 -3.70
C THR A 74 2.64 15.84 -2.45
N MET A 75 3.55 14.89 -2.47
CA MET A 75 4.50 14.64 -1.39
C MET A 75 5.89 14.33 -1.97
N ASP A 76 6.93 14.97 -1.46
CA ASP A 76 8.29 14.56 -1.78
C ASP A 76 8.56 13.16 -1.18
N ILE A 77 9.04 12.22 -1.99
CA ILE A 77 9.30 10.83 -1.58
C ILE A 77 10.24 10.70 -0.38
N HIS A 78 11.07 11.71 -0.07
CA HIS A 78 11.91 11.71 1.12
C HIS A 78 11.11 11.80 2.43
N HIS A 79 9.85 12.26 2.37
CA HIS A 79 8.96 12.40 3.53
C HIS A 79 8.00 11.22 3.73
N ILE A 80 8.02 10.22 2.84
CA ILE A 80 7.16 9.05 3.00
C ILE A 80 7.66 8.17 4.15
N ASP A 81 6.72 7.65 4.95
CA ASP A 81 7.03 6.61 5.93
C ASP A 81 7.56 5.35 5.21
N PRO A 82 8.54 4.62 5.78
CA PRO A 82 9.01 3.37 5.19
C PRO A 82 7.94 2.28 5.07
N SER A 83 6.88 2.33 5.88
CA SER A 83 5.75 1.40 5.81
C SER A 83 4.87 1.75 4.62
N ILE A 84 5.07 1.02 3.54
CA ILE A 84 4.34 1.18 2.28
C ILE A 84 3.86 -0.17 1.75
N ALA A 85 2.77 -0.14 0.98
CA ALA A 85 2.29 -1.28 0.22
C ALA A 85 2.21 -0.89 -1.27
N VAL A 86 2.82 -1.71 -2.12
CA VAL A 86 2.72 -1.58 -3.59
C VAL A 86 1.72 -2.62 -4.07
N ALA A 87 0.79 -2.22 -4.94
CA ALA A 87 -0.16 -3.14 -5.55
C ALA A 87 0.12 -3.29 -7.04
N PHE A 88 -0.07 -4.50 -7.56
CA PHE A 88 -0.02 -4.76 -9.00
C PHE A 88 -1.33 -5.42 -9.45
N TYR A 89 -1.80 -5.04 -10.63
CA TYR A 89 -2.93 -5.65 -11.31
C TYR A 89 -2.47 -6.31 -12.60
N CYS A 90 -2.78 -7.60 -12.73
CA CYS A 90 -2.54 -8.39 -13.94
C CYS A 90 -3.89 -8.92 -14.41
N LYS A 91 -4.35 -8.51 -15.59
CA LYS A 91 -5.65 -8.93 -16.12
C LYS A 91 -5.65 -10.41 -16.49
N ASP A 92 -4.52 -10.88 -17.00
CA ASP A 92 -4.34 -12.26 -17.42
C ASP A 92 -2.93 -12.79 -17.09
N ARG A 93 -2.67 -14.02 -17.52
CA ARG A 93 -1.38 -14.69 -17.30
C ARG A 93 -0.23 -14.00 -18.05
N ALA A 94 -0.48 -13.41 -19.21
CA ALA A 94 0.56 -12.73 -19.97
C ALA A 94 1.03 -11.47 -19.24
N ASP A 95 0.08 -10.70 -18.68
CA ASP A 95 0.41 -9.53 -17.83
C ASP A 95 1.25 -9.93 -16.62
N PHE A 96 0.90 -11.03 -15.96
CA PHE A 96 1.67 -11.55 -14.81
C PHE A 96 3.09 -11.97 -15.22
N GLN A 97 3.24 -12.63 -16.37
CA GLN A 97 4.55 -13.01 -16.90
C GLN A 97 5.41 -11.79 -17.27
N ASP A 98 4.80 -10.76 -17.86
CA ASP A 98 5.45 -9.48 -18.15
C ASP A 98 5.89 -8.78 -16.86
N LEU A 99 5.02 -8.69 -15.85
CA LEU A 99 5.36 -8.16 -14.53
C LEU A 99 6.55 -8.92 -13.91
N CYS A 100 6.53 -10.26 -13.92
CA CYS A 100 7.65 -11.06 -13.43
C CYS A 100 8.95 -10.79 -14.22
N GLY A 101 8.87 -10.57 -15.54
CA GLY A 101 10.02 -10.18 -16.36
C GLY A 101 10.61 -8.87 -15.89
N ARG A 102 9.78 -7.82 -15.81
CA ARG A 102 10.18 -6.47 -15.39
C ARG A 102 10.78 -6.44 -13.99
N LEU A 103 10.18 -7.16 -13.03
CA LEU A 103 10.71 -7.23 -11.66
C LEU A 103 12.06 -7.96 -11.59
N ARG A 104 12.34 -8.93 -12.48
CA ARG A 104 13.67 -9.55 -12.59
C ARG A 104 14.68 -8.58 -13.19
N ASP A 105 14.32 -7.88 -14.26
CA ASP A 105 15.20 -6.88 -14.89
C ASP A 105 15.55 -5.77 -13.90
N MET A 106 14.56 -5.30 -13.15
CA MET A 106 14.71 -4.36 -12.04
C MET A 106 15.64 -4.91 -10.94
N SER A 107 15.52 -6.19 -10.60
CA SER A 107 16.41 -6.82 -9.61
C SER A 107 17.87 -6.84 -10.07
N VAL A 108 18.11 -6.93 -11.37
CA VAL A 108 19.47 -6.83 -11.96
C VAL A 108 19.95 -5.38 -11.94
N GLU A 109 19.12 -4.43 -12.36
CA GLU A 109 19.46 -3.01 -12.45
C GLU A 109 19.76 -2.39 -11.08
N PHE A 110 18.89 -2.62 -10.09
CA PHE A 110 18.99 -2.02 -8.76
C PHE A 110 19.71 -2.92 -7.74
N SER A 111 20.01 -4.17 -8.10
CA SER A 111 20.76 -5.11 -7.25
C SER A 111 20.19 -5.19 -5.83
N SER A 112 20.95 -4.75 -4.81
CA SER A 112 20.55 -4.82 -3.40
C SER A 112 19.46 -3.83 -2.99
N THR A 113 19.05 -2.92 -3.87
CA THR A 113 18.01 -1.93 -3.59
C THR A 113 16.70 -2.20 -4.35
N ALA A 114 16.56 -3.37 -4.96
CA ALA A 114 15.26 -3.81 -5.49
C ALA A 114 14.28 -4.10 -4.34
N PRO A 115 13.15 -3.38 -4.23
CA PRO A 115 12.23 -3.49 -3.09
C PRO A 115 11.42 -4.79 -3.11
N VAL A 116 11.31 -5.44 -4.28
CA VAL A 116 10.57 -6.68 -4.48
C VAL A 116 11.40 -7.60 -5.38
N THR A 117 11.37 -8.90 -5.12
CA THR A 117 12.02 -9.91 -5.95
C THR A 117 11.04 -11.01 -6.34
N VAL A 118 11.30 -11.67 -7.46
CA VAL A 118 10.48 -12.77 -7.98
C VAL A 118 11.30 -14.05 -7.99
N ALA A 119 10.74 -15.11 -7.39
CA ALA A 119 11.32 -16.45 -7.36
C ALA A 119 10.38 -17.46 -8.04
N GLU A 120 10.95 -18.51 -8.63
CA GLU A 120 10.16 -19.58 -9.29
C GLU A 120 9.50 -20.54 -8.31
N SER A 121 10.05 -20.65 -7.10
CA SER A 121 9.55 -21.53 -6.05
C SER A 121 9.60 -20.83 -4.70
N ALA A 122 8.68 -21.21 -3.81
CA ALA A 122 8.70 -20.74 -2.43
C ALA A 122 10.07 -21.01 -1.77
N PRO A 123 10.57 -20.10 -0.93
CA PRO A 123 11.79 -20.33 -0.17
C PRO A 123 11.64 -21.58 0.69
N ARG A 124 12.70 -22.37 0.79
CA ARG A 124 12.73 -23.51 1.71
C ARG A 124 13.09 -23.00 3.10
N TYR A 125 12.06 -22.73 3.90
CA TYR A 125 12.24 -22.51 5.33
C TYR A 125 12.47 -23.86 6.00
N ASP A 126 13.52 -23.99 6.81
CA ASP A 126 13.60 -25.13 7.72
C ASP A 126 12.46 -25.01 8.76
N ALA A 127 11.95 -26.15 9.23
CA ALA A 127 10.83 -26.16 10.17
C ALA A 127 11.20 -25.57 11.55
N SER A 128 12.49 -25.39 11.85
CA SER A 128 12.98 -24.71 13.05
C SER A 128 12.80 -23.20 13.03
N ASN A 129 12.73 -22.58 11.84
CA ASN A 129 12.61 -21.12 11.68
C ASN A 129 11.14 -20.63 11.56
N LEU A 130 10.16 -21.53 11.42
CA LEU A 130 8.75 -21.15 11.36
C LEU A 130 8.19 -20.72 12.72
N SER A 131 8.72 -21.26 13.82
CA SER A 131 8.37 -20.79 15.17
C SER A 131 8.83 -19.36 15.42
N ASP A 132 10.02 -18.98 14.94
CA ASP A 132 10.57 -17.63 15.13
C ASP A 132 9.82 -16.56 14.33
N LEU A 133 9.32 -16.89 13.13
CA LEU A 133 8.53 -15.93 12.34
C LEU A 133 7.14 -15.69 12.95
N CYS A 134 6.51 -16.72 13.51
CA CYS A 134 5.23 -16.58 14.20
C CYS A 134 5.35 -15.77 15.50
N LEU A 135 6.45 -15.95 16.26
CA LEU A 135 6.71 -15.19 17.49
C LEU A 135 6.96 -13.70 17.25
N SER A 136 7.51 -13.33 16.09
CA SER A 136 7.72 -11.91 15.74
C SER A 136 6.43 -11.11 15.49
N LEU A 137 5.29 -11.78 15.32
CA LEU A 137 3.97 -11.15 15.21
C LEU A 137 3.24 -11.07 16.56
N GLU A 138 3.77 -11.68 17.61
CA GLU A 138 3.13 -11.76 18.94
C GLU A 138 3.72 -10.76 19.97
N ASP A 139 4.79 -10.04 19.62
CA ASP A 139 5.56 -9.24 20.60
C ASP A 139 5.11 -7.77 20.77
N ASP A 140 3.96 -7.37 20.20
CA ASP A 140 3.33 -6.05 20.46
C ASP A 140 2.13 -6.13 21.41
N ALA A 141 1.92 -7.27 22.07
CA ALA A 141 0.91 -7.44 23.13
C ALA A 141 1.48 -7.17 24.53
N ASN A 142 2.17 -6.04 24.74
CA ASN A 142 2.37 -5.53 26.11
C ASN A 142 1.12 -4.74 26.54
N THR A 143 -0.01 -5.43 26.69
CA THR A 143 -1.19 -4.91 27.38
C THR A 143 -0.89 -4.81 28.86
N SER A 144 -0.56 -3.60 29.32
CA SER A 144 -0.73 -3.24 30.72
C SER A 144 -2.16 -3.57 31.15
N GLU A 145 -2.32 -4.36 32.20
CA GLU A 145 -3.62 -4.69 32.81
C GLU A 145 -4.42 -3.39 33.08
N ARG A 146 -5.39 -3.11 32.21
CA ARG A 146 -6.49 -2.18 32.48
C ARG A 146 -7.73 -3.03 32.61
N SER A 147 -8.36 -2.94 33.77
CA SER A 147 -9.63 -3.57 34.10
C SER A 147 -10.69 -3.27 33.05
N ASP A 148 -11.15 -4.30 32.34
CA ASP A 148 -12.28 -4.22 31.42
C ASP A 148 -13.59 -4.05 32.23
N GLU A 149 -14.19 -2.86 32.16
CA GLU A 149 -15.62 -2.70 32.41
C GLU A 149 -16.33 -3.03 31.09
N GLU A 150 -17.08 -4.14 31.08
CA GLU A 150 -17.87 -4.61 29.93
C GLU A 150 -19.02 -3.62 29.63
N ASP A 151 -18.94 -2.90 28.51
CA ASP A 151 -20.09 -2.18 27.96
C ASP A 151 -20.90 -3.10 27.02
N ASP A 152 -22.11 -3.45 27.48
CA ASP A 152 -23.15 -4.17 26.74
C ASP A 152 -23.52 -3.44 25.43
N TYR A 153 -23.28 -4.06 24.27
CA TYR A 153 -23.80 -3.56 23.00
C TYR A 153 -25.27 -3.94 22.83
N VAL A 154 -26.16 -2.94 22.77
CA VAL A 154 -27.52 -3.11 22.27
C VAL A 154 -27.48 -3.04 20.74
N LEU A 155 -27.85 -4.15 20.08
CA LEU A 155 -28.12 -4.16 18.65
C LEU A 155 -29.45 -3.45 18.38
N LEU A 156 -29.41 -2.35 17.63
CA LEU A 156 -30.57 -1.68 17.06
C LEU A 156 -31.05 -2.41 15.78
#